data_AF-A0A7J4EED0-F1
#
_entry.id   AF-A0A7J4EED0-F1
#
_cell.length_a   1.000
_cell.length_b   1.000
_cell.length_c   1.000
_cell.angle_alpha   90.00
_cell.angle_beta   90.00
_cell.angle_gamma   90.00
#
_symmetry.space_group_name_H-M   'P 1'
#
loop_
_entity.id
_entity.type
_entity.pdbx_description
1 polymer ?
#
loop_
_entity_poly.entity_id
_entity_poly.type
_entity_poly.pdbx_seq_one_letter_code
_entity_poly.pdbx_strand_id
1 'polypeptide(L)'
;MTGPGEGKLPLDAKVHLNAEELANVSVYIHLKGYSRATVTHLDIEHPELNSIIPPKTKTFTWIVGIENGILIITEKGDKVKIIHPLLTKVLQNGEKTRTLVGGKFGGIFIGFRKREISKLEEIADLLRKRQESIISN
;
A
#
# COMPACT_ATOMS: atom_id res chain seq x y z
N MET A 1 0.82 6.94 15.11
CA MET A 1 0.96 5.71 14.31
C MET A 1 -0.17 4.78 14.70
N THR A 2 -0.91 4.27 13.72
CA THR A 2 -1.96 3.26 13.98
C THR A 2 -1.32 1.91 13.68
N GLY A 3 -0.76 1.25 14.70
CA GLY A 3 -0.12 -0.08 14.56
C GLY A 3 -1.08 -1.14 14.00
N PRO A 4 -0.71 -2.44 14.03
CA PRO A 4 -1.60 -3.51 13.58
C PRO A 4 -2.87 -3.49 14.43
N GLY A 5 -3.95 -2.97 13.84
CA GLY A 5 -5.31 -2.99 14.39
C GLY A 5 -6.15 -4.01 13.64
N GLU A 6 -7.30 -4.35 14.20
CA GLU A 6 -8.27 -5.21 13.53
C GLU A 6 -8.51 -4.74 12.08
N GLY A 7 -8.39 -5.65 11.12
CA GLY A 7 -8.54 -5.37 9.68
C GLY A 7 -7.33 -4.79 8.94
N LYS A 8 -6.17 -4.63 9.60
CA LYS A 8 -4.88 -4.37 8.93
C LYS A 8 -4.10 -5.66 8.77
N LEU A 9 -3.89 -6.08 7.53
CA LEU A 9 -3.10 -7.26 7.19
C LEU A 9 -1.69 -6.84 6.79
N PRO A 10 -0.64 -7.27 7.53
CA PRO A 10 0.73 -6.92 7.19
C PRO A 10 1.17 -7.57 5.88
N LEU A 11 1.95 -6.82 5.11
CA LEU A 11 2.61 -7.27 3.90
C LEU A 11 4.11 -7.08 4.08
N ASP A 12 4.88 -8.15 3.94
CA ASP A 12 6.35 -8.11 4.06
C ASP A 12 6.99 -7.50 2.79
N ALA A 13 6.71 -6.22 2.58
CA ALA A 13 7.08 -5.49 1.38
C ALA A 13 8.26 -4.56 1.65
N LYS A 14 9.21 -4.53 0.70
CA LYS A 14 10.28 -3.54 0.72
C LYS A 14 9.79 -2.23 0.13
N VAL A 15 10.18 -1.11 0.70
CA VAL A 15 9.83 0.21 0.17
C VAL A 15 11.10 1.00 -0.13
N HIS A 16 11.18 1.53 -1.34
CA HIS A 16 12.25 2.45 -1.73
C HIS A 16 11.68 3.84 -1.96
N LEU A 17 12.33 4.85 -1.40
CA LEU A 17 12.12 6.24 -1.73
C LEU A 17 13.28 6.70 -2.61
N ASN A 18 12.96 7.06 -3.85
CA ASN A 18 13.92 7.37 -4.90
C ASN A 18 14.92 6.21 -5.13
N ALA A 19 16.18 6.38 -4.74
CA ALA A 19 17.21 5.35 -4.83
C ALA A 19 17.46 4.61 -3.51
N GLU A 20 16.88 5.09 -2.41
CA GLU A 20 17.17 4.61 -1.06
C GLU A 20 16.09 3.63 -0.58
N GLU A 21 16.51 2.53 0.04
CA GLU A 21 15.60 1.59 0.72
C GLU A 21 15.27 2.13 2.11
N LEU A 22 13.98 2.18 2.46
CA LEU A 22 13.52 2.63 3.76
C LEU A 22 13.54 1.46 4.75
N ALA A 23 14.38 1.56 5.77
CA ALA A 23 14.41 0.58 6.87
C ALA A 23 13.16 0.72 7.76
N ASN A 24 12.71 -0.38 8.36
CA ASN A 24 11.58 -0.41 9.31
C ASN A 24 10.25 0.15 8.76
N VAL A 25 10.05 0.07 7.44
CA VAL A 25 8.77 0.39 6.83
C VAL A 25 7.73 -0.68 7.14
N SER A 26 6.51 -0.27 7.45
CA SER A 26 5.40 -1.20 7.60
C SER A 26 4.38 -0.99 6.49
N VAL A 27 4.05 -2.05 5.76
CA VAL A 27 3.05 -2.03 4.70
C VAL A 27 1.85 -2.87 5.12
N TYR A 28 0.65 -2.34 4.95
CA TYR A 28 -0.59 -3.00 5.35
C TYR A 28 -1.65 -2.92 4.27
N ILE A 29 -2.38 -4.01 4.07
CA ILE A 29 -3.70 -3.96 3.43
C ILE A 29 -4.71 -3.60 4.51
N HIS A 30 -5.33 -2.44 4.39
CA HIS A 30 -6.32 -1.97 5.35
C HIS A 30 -7.73 -2.18 4.77
N LEU A 31 -8.46 -3.13 5.37
CA LEU A 31 -9.74 -3.59 4.86
C LEU A 31 -10.88 -2.64 5.18
N LYS A 32 -11.82 -2.51 4.23
CA LYS A 32 -13.09 -1.82 4.44
C LYS A 32 -13.84 -2.37 5.65
N GLY A 33 -14.49 -1.49 6.40
CA GLY A 33 -15.33 -1.82 7.55
C GLY A 33 -14.56 -1.88 8.87
N TYR A 34 -13.23 -1.91 8.81
CA TYR A 34 -12.36 -1.95 9.98
C TYR A 34 -11.72 -0.60 10.25
N SER A 35 -11.49 -0.26 11.52
CA SER A 35 -10.80 0.98 11.93
C SER A 35 -11.29 2.25 11.20
N ARG A 36 -12.60 2.32 10.90
CA ARG A 36 -13.29 3.39 10.15
C ARG A 36 -12.92 3.51 8.66
N ALA A 37 -12.24 2.53 8.08
CA ALA A 37 -11.96 2.48 6.65
C ALA A 37 -13.26 2.27 5.85
N THR A 38 -13.63 3.26 5.04
CA THR A 38 -14.82 3.18 4.18
C THR A 38 -14.56 2.39 2.89
N VAL A 39 -13.29 2.23 2.52
CA VAL A 39 -12.81 1.46 1.36
C VAL A 39 -11.51 0.75 1.71
N THR A 40 -11.28 -0.41 1.08
CA THR A 40 -10.01 -1.13 1.21
C THR A 40 -8.90 -0.35 0.50
N HIS A 41 -7.76 -0.17 1.16
CA HIS A 41 -6.62 0.60 0.65
C HIS A 41 -5.29 -0.01 1.12
N LEU A 42 -4.19 0.44 0.51
CA LEU A 42 -2.84 0.04 0.91
C LEU A 42 -2.21 1.16 1.75
N ASP A 43 -1.79 0.82 2.95
CA ASP A 43 -1.13 1.70 3.90
C ASP A 43 0.38 1.45 3.85
N ILE A 44 1.17 2.53 3.83
CA ILE A 44 2.63 2.49 3.95
C ILE A 44 3.02 3.43 5.08
N GLU A 45 3.60 2.89 6.15
CA GLU A 45 3.96 3.62 7.36
C GLU A 45 5.47 3.77 7.45
N HIS A 46 5.94 4.98 7.14
CA HIS A 46 7.29 5.46 7.39
C HIS A 46 7.28 7.00 7.47
N PRO A 47 7.89 7.62 8.50
CA PRO A 47 7.90 9.08 8.65
C PRO A 47 8.48 9.85 7.46
N GLU A 48 9.50 9.31 6.78
CA GLU A 48 10.12 9.99 5.64
C GLU A 48 9.15 10.21 4.47
N LEU A 49 8.12 9.37 4.33
CA LEU A 49 7.12 9.53 3.27
C LEU A 49 6.26 10.79 3.46
N ASN A 50 6.25 11.37 4.67
CA ASN A 50 5.58 12.65 4.93
C ASN A 50 6.29 13.85 4.31
N SER A 51 7.58 13.75 4.00
CA SER A 51 8.28 14.78 3.23
C SER A 51 7.74 14.88 1.79
N ILE A 52 7.28 13.75 1.26
CA ILE A 52 6.81 13.62 -0.12
C ILE A 52 5.32 13.94 -0.21
N ILE A 53 4.51 13.34 0.66
CA ILE A 53 3.07 13.59 0.74
C ILE A 53 2.74 13.93 2.21
N PRO A 54 2.63 15.24 2.54
CA PRO A 54 2.40 15.67 3.92
C PRO A 54 1.09 15.15 4.51
N PRO A 55 1.01 14.95 5.84
CA PRO A 55 -0.23 14.55 6.49
C PRO A 55 -1.40 15.47 6.14
N LYS A 56 -2.60 14.89 6.02
CA LYS A 56 -3.85 15.59 5.65
C LYS A 56 -3.88 16.16 4.22
N THR A 57 -2.85 15.89 3.41
CA THR A 57 -2.86 16.21 1.98
C THR A 57 -3.24 14.98 1.16
N LYS A 58 -3.75 15.23 -0.04
CA LYS A 58 -4.13 14.20 -1.00
C LYS A 58 -3.71 14.65 -2.39
N THR A 59 -3.16 13.73 -3.18
CA THR A 59 -2.85 13.95 -4.59
C THR A 59 -3.49 12.85 -5.44
N PHE A 60 -3.83 13.20 -6.67
CA PHE A 60 -4.30 12.27 -7.69
C PHE A 60 -3.20 12.01 -8.70
N THR A 61 -2.37 11.01 -8.42
CA THR A 61 -1.22 10.68 -9.25
C THR A 61 -1.39 9.36 -10.00
N TRP A 62 -0.56 9.20 -11.03
CA TRP A 62 -0.39 7.93 -11.72
C TRP A 62 0.48 7.00 -10.88
N ILE A 63 -0.03 5.79 -10.66
CA ILE A 63 0.76 4.67 -10.16
C ILE A 63 0.92 3.65 -11.29
N VAL A 64 2.05 2.95 -11.28
CA VAL A 64 2.44 2.00 -12.34
C VAL A 64 2.77 0.67 -11.69
N GLY A 65 2.28 -0.42 -12.25
CA GLY A 65 2.72 -1.75 -11.85
C GLY A 65 4.15 -1.95 -12.34
N ILE A 66 5.02 -2.42 -11.46
CA ILE A 66 6.40 -2.75 -11.78
C ILE A 66 6.64 -4.23 -11.50
N GLU A 67 7.81 -4.72 -11.90
CA GLU A 67 8.23 -6.06 -11.51
C GLU A 67 8.15 -6.23 -9.99
N ASN A 68 7.37 -7.23 -9.56
CA ASN A 68 7.10 -7.55 -8.16
C ASN A 68 6.60 -6.36 -7.32
N GLY A 69 5.87 -5.39 -7.89
CA GLY A 69 5.49 -4.23 -7.07
C GLY A 69 4.65 -3.16 -7.75
N ILE A 70 4.55 -2.02 -7.06
CA ILE A 70 3.90 -0.80 -7.52
C ILE A 70 4.86 0.38 -7.36
N LEU A 71 4.88 1.25 -8.35
CA LEU A 71 5.61 2.53 -8.35
C LEU A 71 4.61 3.69 -8.30
N ILE A 72 4.79 4.58 -7.32
CA ILE A 72 4.17 5.89 -7.26
C ILE A 72 5.17 6.91 -7.78
N ILE A 73 4.72 7.80 -8.67
CA ILE A 73 5.50 8.96 -9.11
C ILE A 73 4.75 10.20 -8.63
N THR A 74 5.36 11.05 -7.82
CA THR A 74 4.71 12.27 -7.34
C THR A 74 4.81 13.39 -8.38
N GLU A 75 4.02 14.45 -8.21
CA GLU A 75 4.07 15.62 -9.09
C GLU A 75 5.44 16.31 -9.07
N LYS A 76 6.20 16.18 -7.97
CA LYS A 76 7.56 16.70 -7.81
C LYS A 76 8.63 15.79 -8.42
N GLY A 77 8.26 14.61 -8.93
CA GLY A 77 9.16 13.64 -9.54
C GLY A 77 9.73 12.60 -8.58
N ASP A 78 9.39 12.64 -7.30
CA ASP A 78 9.79 11.62 -6.34
C ASP A 78 9.15 10.27 -6.67
N LYS A 79 9.90 9.20 -6.43
CA LYS A 79 9.50 7.83 -6.76
C LYS A 79 9.39 7.01 -5.49
N VAL A 80 8.22 6.45 -5.22
CA VAL A 80 8.04 5.50 -4.12
C VAL A 80 7.74 4.13 -4.71
N LYS A 81 8.65 3.17 -4.53
CA LYS A 81 8.49 1.79 -4.99
C LYS A 81 8.08 0.91 -3.81
N ILE A 82 7.01 0.14 -3.96
CA ILE A 82 6.59 -0.88 -3.01
C ILE A 82 6.79 -2.24 -3.68
N ILE A 83 7.74 -3.03 -3.19
CA ILE A 83 8.14 -4.30 -3.76
C ILE A 83 7.56 -5.43 -2.93
N HIS A 84 6.55 -6.09 -3.49
CA HIS A 84 6.00 -7.34 -3.03
C HIS A 84 5.30 -8.10 -4.18
N PRO A 85 5.58 -9.39 -4.44
CA PRO A 85 5.02 -10.13 -5.58
C PRO A 85 3.49 -10.13 -5.67
N LEU A 86 2.79 -10.14 -4.53
CA LEU A 86 1.31 -10.08 -4.52
C LEU A 86 0.77 -8.78 -5.11
N LEU A 87 1.51 -7.67 -5.08
CA LEU A 87 1.06 -6.40 -5.64
C LEU A 87 0.95 -6.43 -7.17
N THR A 88 1.67 -7.34 -7.84
CA THR A 88 1.52 -7.56 -9.28
C THR A 88 0.12 -8.09 -9.65
N LYS A 89 -0.60 -8.71 -8.70
CA LYS A 89 -2.03 -9.05 -8.91
C LYS A 89 -2.89 -7.79 -8.94
N VAL A 90 -2.59 -6.78 -8.11
CA VAL A 90 -3.33 -5.51 -8.08
C VAL A 90 -3.14 -4.76 -9.39
N LEU A 91 -1.88 -4.56 -9.80
CA LEU A 91 -1.50 -3.81 -10.99
C LEU A 91 -0.36 -4.55 -11.71
N GLN A 92 -0.61 -4.99 -12.95
CA GLN A 92 0.39 -5.76 -13.71
C GLN A 92 1.56 -4.87 -14.16
N ASN A 93 2.70 -5.48 -14.48
CA ASN A 93 3.87 -4.74 -14.95
C ASN A 93 3.53 -3.88 -16.18
N GLY A 94 3.79 -2.57 -16.11
CA GLY A 94 3.46 -1.58 -17.14
C GLY A 94 2.02 -1.05 -17.09
N GLU A 95 1.10 -1.71 -16.37
CA GLU A 95 -0.26 -1.23 -16.18
C GLU A 95 -0.25 0.06 -15.34
N LYS A 96 -1.06 1.05 -15.73
CA LYS A 96 -1.13 2.34 -15.04
C LYS A 96 -2.55 2.61 -14.60
N THR A 97 -2.70 3.15 -13.40
CA THR A 97 -3.98 3.68 -12.93
C THR A 97 -3.76 5.01 -12.24
N ARG A 98 -4.67 5.96 -12.46
CA ARG A 98 -4.67 7.25 -11.78
C ARG A 98 -5.55 7.16 -10.55
N THR A 99 -4.94 7.36 -9.39
CA THR A 99 -5.61 7.10 -8.12
C THR A 99 -5.22 8.10 -7.03
N LEU A 100 -5.94 8.03 -5.92
CA LEU A 100 -5.71 8.88 -4.76
C LEU A 100 -4.53 8.34 -3.94
N VAL A 101 -3.52 9.17 -3.71
CA VAL A 101 -2.49 8.91 -2.69
C VAL A 101 -2.59 10.02 -1.65
N GLY A 102 -2.77 9.63 -0.38
CA GLY A 102 -2.97 10.57 0.72
C GLY A 102 -1.90 10.44 1.79
N GLY A 103 -1.50 11.57 2.37
CA GLY A 103 -0.59 11.60 3.49
C GLY A 103 -1.32 11.40 4.81
N LYS A 104 -0.76 10.55 5.67
CA LYS A 104 -1.18 10.35 7.06
C LYS A 104 -0.01 10.60 8.00
N PHE A 105 -0.26 10.81 9.29
CA PHE A 105 0.84 10.94 10.24
C PHE A 105 1.68 9.65 10.28
N GLY A 106 2.95 9.76 9.92
CA GLY A 106 3.89 8.64 9.87
C GLY A 106 3.80 7.79 8.61
N GLY A 107 3.24 8.30 7.51
CA GLY A 107 3.20 7.54 6.25
C GLY A 107 2.23 8.07 5.19
N ILE A 108 1.90 7.21 4.25
CA ILE A 108 0.95 7.47 3.16
C ILE A 108 -0.03 6.30 3.02
N PHE A 109 -1.10 6.52 2.26
CA PHE A 109 -1.99 5.46 1.82
C PHE A 109 -2.32 5.62 0.33
N ILE A 110 -2.56 4.50 -0.34
CA ILE A 110 -3.01 4.42 -1.72
C ILE A 110 -4.45 3.96 -1.71
N GLY A 111 -5.38 4.87 -2.01
CA GLY A 111 -6.73 4.49 -2.37
C GLY A 111 -6.72 3.94 -3.79
N PHE A 112 -7.45 2.86 -4.06
CA PHE A 112 -7.53 2.24 -5.38
C PHE A 112 -8.91 2.44 -6.00
N ARG A 113 -9.06 2.19 -7.32
CA ARG A 113 -10.38 2.13 -7.95
C ARG A 113 -11.01 0.75 -7.69
N LYS A 114 -12.32 0.65 -7.91
CA LYS A 114 -13.11 -0.57 -7.64
C LYS A 114 -12.46 -1.85 -8.20
N ARG A 115 -11.91 -1.79 -9.42
CA ARG A 115 -11.23 -2.92 -10.07
C ARG A 115 -10.02 -3.42 -9.28
N GLU A 116 -9.16 -2.51 -8.81
CA GLU A 116 -7.97 -2.88 -8.06
C GLU A 116 -8.30 -3.21 -6.59
N ILE A 117 -9.35 -2.59 -6.02
CA ILE A 117 -9.86 -2.90 -4.68
C ILE A 117 -10.22 -4.38 -4.56
N SER A 118 -10.99 -4.94 -5.51
CA SER A 118 -11.39 -6.35 -5.46
C SER A 118 -10.18 -7.29 -5.44
N LYS A 119 -9.12 -6.96 -6.20
CA LYS A 119 -7.87 -7.75 -6.20
C LYS A 119 -7.10 -7.64 -4.88
N LEU A 120 -7.13 -6.46 -4.25
CA LEU A 120 -6.56 -6.24 -2.93
C LEU A 120 -7.28 -7.06 -1.84
N GLU A 121 -8.60 -7.16 -1.94
CA GLU A 121 -9.44 -7.97 -1.05
C GLU A 121 -9.18 -9.47 -1.26
N GLU A 122 -9.02 -9.94 -2.50
CA GLU A 122 -8.59 -11.32 -2.78
C GLU A 122 -7.22 -11.65 -2.17
N ILE A 123 -6.25 -10.71 -2.24
CA ILE A 123 -4.95 -10.88 -1.59
C ILE A 123 -5.11 -10.97 -0.08
N ALA A 124 -5.96 -10.13 0.52
CA ALA A 124 -6.23 -10.14 1.95
C ALA A 124 -6.80 -11.49 2.41
N ASP A 125 -7.74 -12.07 1.66
CA ASP A 125 -8.30 -13.39 1.97
C ASP A 125 -7.25 -14.50 1.88
N LEU A 126 -6.35 -14.43 0.89
CA LEU A 126 -5.22 -15.36 0.79
C LEU A 126 -4.28 -15.27 1.98
N LEU A 127 -3.99 -14.06 2.47
CA LEU A 127 -3.14 -13.84 3.63
C LEU A 127 -3.77 -14.36 4.93
N ARG A 128 -5.08 -14.13 5.11
CA ARG A 128 -5.84 -14.65 6.27
C ARG A 128 -5.80 -16.18 6.33
N LYS A 129 -6.12 -16.86 5.22
CA LYS A 129 -6.10 -18.33 5.14
C LYS A 129 -4.71 -18.91 5.44
N ARG A 130 -3.64 -18.23 5.01
CA ARG A 130 -2.26 -18.63 5.32
C ARG A 130 -1.95 -18.50 6.82
N GLN A 131 -2.39 -17.42 7.47
CA GLN A 131 -2.18 -17.25 8.91
C GLN A 131 -2.93 -18.31 9.73
N GLU A 132 -4.17 -18.61 9.38
CA GLU A 132 -4.97 -19.66 10.03
C GLU A 132 -4.33 -21.05 9.87
N SER A 133 -3.78 -21.35 8.68
CA SER A 133 -3.08 -22.62 8.42
C SER A 133 -1.79 -22.79 9.22
N ILE A 134 -1.13 -21.69 9.60
CA ILE A 134 0.09 -21.72 10.43
C ILE A 134 -0.26 -21.93 11.90
N ILE A 135 -1.39 -21.38 12.37
CA ILE A 135 -1.84 -21.50 13.77
C ILE A 135 -2.44 -22.90 14.05
N SER A 136 -2.88 -23.60 13.02
CA SER A 136 -3.53 -24.92 13.12
C SER A 136 -2.56 -26.12 13.02
N ASN A 137 -1.26 -25.87 12.86
CA ASN A 137 -0.18 -26.87 12.86
C ASN A 137 0.75 -26.65 14.06
#